data_AF-A0A2D9T961-F1
#
_entry.id   AF-A0A2D9T961-F1
#
_cell.length_a   1.000
_cell.length_b   1.000
_cell.length_c   1.000
_cell.angle_alpha   90.00
_cell.angle_beta   90.00
_cell.angle_gamma   90.00
#
_symmetry.space_group_name_H-M   'P 1'
#
loop_
_entity.id
_entity.type
_entity.pdbx_description
1 polymer ?
#
loop_
_entity_poly.entity_id
_entity_poly.type
_entity_poly.pdbx_seq_one_letter_code
_entity_poly.pdbx_strand_id
1 'polypeptide(L)'
;MRILPTFALAATLLTFSCGDEVETFGLSFPSVEAFAAAETARVFAMPVSDADGACFDLLFQVENVGPPEGAQDTGPIPVCQFREGGVELPSVGDGLLAYVATATDVDGRVLLSGCTLRDVYTDADGVRIVLTPTDVYRELLDEPDYEPTGCSVESRCGGSCR
;
A
#
# COMPACT_ATOMS: atom_id res chain seq x y z
N MET A 1 46.88 -19.26 51.96
CA MET A 1 46.07 -19.96 50.94
C MET A 1 44.91 -19.04 50.60
N ARG A 2 44.99 -18.30 49.49
CA ARG A 2 43.99 -17.31 49.05
C ARG A 2 43.38 -17.82 47.74
N ILE A 3 42.08 -18.06 47.75
CA ILE A 3 41.30 -18.54 46.62
C ILE A 3 40.83 -17.30 45.85
N LEU A 4 41.27 -17.15 44.61
CA LEU A 4 40.84 -16.10 43.69
C LEU A 4 39.56 -16.55 42.96
N PRO A 5 38.50 -15.73 42.89
CA PRO A 5 37.31 -16.06 42.13
C PRO A 5 37.53 -15.72 40.64
N THR A 6 37.36 -16.73 39.79
CA THR A 6 37.35 -16.62 38.33
C THR A 6 36.08 -15.88 37.91
N PHE A 7 36.21 -14.60 37.54
CA PHE A 7 35.16 -13.86 36.85
C PHE A 7 35.11 -14.32 35.39
N ALA A 8 34.12 -15.16 35.07
CA ALA A 8 33.77 -15.47 33.69
C ALA A 8 33.04 -14.25 33.09
N LEU A 9 33.71 -13.52 32.21
CA LEU A 9 33.10 -12.53 31.33
C LEU A 9 32.20 -13.26 30.32
N ALA A 10 30.90 -13.24 30.55
CA ALA A 10 29.91 -13.63 29.56
C ALA A 10 29.85 -12.54 28.49
N ALA A 11 30.48 -12.77 27.34
CA ALA A 11 30.35 -11.94 26.16
C ALA A 11 28.97 -12.18 25.53
N THR A 12 28.01 -11.32 25.85
CA THR A 12 26.71 -11.28 25.17
C THR A 12 26.93 -10.78 23.75
N LEU A 13 27.03 -11.72 22.80
CA LEU A 13 27.00 -11.43 21.38
C LEU A 13 25.59 -10.92 21.03
N LEU A 14 25.44 -9.61 20.93
CA LEU A 14 24.29 -8.99 20.28
C LEU A 14 24.37 -9.33 18.79
N THR A 15 23.67 -10.39 18.38
CA THR A 15 23.38 -10.63 16.97
C THR A 15 22.47 -9.50 16.50
N PHE A 16 23.06 -8.48 15.87
CA PHE A 16 22.32 -7.57 15.00
C PHE A 16 21.82 -8.41 13.83
N SER A 17 20.61 -8.95 13.98
CA SER A 17 19.84 -9.43 12.84
C SER A 17 19.53 -8.19 12.02
N CYS A 18 20.16 -8.05 10.86
CA CYS A 18 19.64 -7.20 9.79
C CYS A 18 18.31 -7.83 9.36
N GLY A 19 17.25 -7.58 10.14
CA GLY A 19 15.90 -7.93 9.73
C GLY A 19 15.48 -6.95 8.66
N ASP A 20 15.00 -7.46 7.52
CA ASP A 20 14.34 -6.64 6.52
C ASP A 20 13.32 -5.75 7.22
N GLU A 21 13.50 -4.43 7.12
CA GLU A 21 12.56 -3.47 7.67
C GLU A 21 11.28 -3.58 6.86
N VAL A 22 10.22 -4.04 7.51
CA VAL A 22 8.94 -4.23 6.86
C VAL A 22 8.15 -2.95 6.99
N GLU A 23 7.79 -2.37 5.85
CA GLU A 23 6.97 -1.17 5.78
C GLU A 23 5.50 -1.56 5.77
N THR A 24 4.70 -0.91 6.63
CA THR A 24 3.25 -1.11 6.67
C THR A 24 2.54 -0.05 5.82
N PHE A 25 1.56 -0.49 5.04
CA PHE A 25 0.82 0.37 4.11
C PHE A 25 -0.65 0.51 4.51
N GLY A 26 -1.17 1.73 4.39
CA GLY A 26 -2.59 2.03 4.52
C GLY A 26 -3.14 2.75 3.29
N LEU A 27 -4.35 2.38 2.88
CA LEU A 27 -5.08 3.06 1.83
C LEU A 27 -6.18 3.94 2.43
N SER A 28 -6.24 5.20 1.99
CA SER A 28 -7.32 6.12 2.34
C SER A 28 -8.29 6.23 1.18
N PHE A 29 -9.49 5.70 1.35
CA PHE A 29 -10.56 5.77 0.35
C PHE A 29 -11.31 7.11 0.45
N PRO A 30 -11.77 7.68 -0.67
CA PRO A 30 -12.44 8.98 -0.68
C PRO A 30 -13.86 8.94 -0.09
N SER A 31 -14.51 7.77 -0.10
CA SER A 31 -15.81 7.54 0.53
C SER A 31 -16.04 6.06 0.84
N VAL A 32 -17.12 5.76 1.55
CA VAL A 32 -17.51 4.37 1.86
C VAL A 32 -18.00 3.65 0.60
N GLU A 33 -18.69 4.35 -0.30
CA GLU A 33 -19.17 3.84 -1.58
C GLU A 33 -17.99 3.45 -2.48
N ALA A 34 -16.95 4.30 -2.56
CA ALA A 34 -15.73 4.01 -3.31
C ALA A 34 -15.00 2.79 -2.75
N PHE A 35 -14.97 2.62 -1.42
CA PHE A 35 -14.45 1.42 -0.79
C PHE A 35 -15.29 0.17 -1.13
N ALA A 36 -16.62 0.29 -1.06
CA ALA A 36 -17.54 -0.82 -1.32
C ALA A 36 -17.45 -1.31 -2.77
N ALA A 37 -17.26 -0.40 -3.72
CA ALA A 37 -17.12 -0.69 -5.15
C ALA A 37 -15.81 -1.44 -5.49
N ALA A 38 -14.77 -1.32 -4.67
CA ALA A 38 -13.52 -2.02 -4.90
C ALA A 38 -13.55 -3.45 -4.34
N GLU A 39 -12.97 -4.40 -5.07
CA GLU A 39 -12.80 -5.81 -4.66
C GLU A 39 -11.36 -6.06 -4.22
N THR A 40 -10.39 -5.64 -5.04
CA THR A 40 -8.96 -5.80 -4.74
C THR A 40 -8.22 -4.47 -4.85
N ALA A 41 -7.10 -4.35 -4.15
CA ALA A 41 -6.14 -3.28 -4.33
C ALA A 41 -4.72 -3.84 -4.47
N ARG A 42 -3.85 -3.05 -5.07
CA ARG A 42 -2.46 -3.39 -5.37
C ARG A 42 -1.60 -2.17 -5.12
N VAL A 43 -0.43 -2.38 -4.53
CA VAL A 43 0.55 -1.32 -4.28
C VAL A 43 1.84 -1.64 -5.01
N PHE A 44 2.34 -0.64 -5.72
CA PHE A 44 3.61 -0.62 -6.41
C PHE A 44 4.55 0.33 -5.70
N ALA A 45 5.83 -0.02 -5.64
CA ALA A 45 6.84 0.81 -5.02
C ALA A 45 8.12 0.81 -5.85
N MET A 46 8.68 1.99 -6.10
CA MET A 46 9.90 2.13 -6.92
C MET A 46 10.69 3.39 -6.57
N PRO A 47 12.02 3.37 -6.76
CA PRO A 47 12.82 4.58 -6.62
C PRO A 47 12.50 5.57 -7.74
N VAL A 48 12.51 6.85 -7.40
CA VAL A 48 12.37 7.95 -8.35
C VAL A 48 13.53 8.92 -8.19
N SER A 49 13.99 9.50 -9.29
CA SER A 49 15.12 10.43 -9.29
C SER A 49 14.73 11.85 -8.86
N ASP A 50 13.46 12.20 -9.05
CA ASP A 50 12.89 13.51 -8.76
C ASP A 50 11.42 13.36 -8.33
N ALA A 51 10.95 14.30 -7.51
CA ALA A 51 9.56 14.37 -7.08
C ALA A 51 8.65 14.98 -8.15
N ASP A 52 9.20 15.87 -8.98
CA ASP A 52 8.43 16.64 -9.95
C ASP A 52 7.85 15.73 -11.04
N GLY A 53 6.52 15.62 -11.06
CA GLY A 53 5.78 14.86 -12.06
C GLY A 53 5.76 13.34 -11.87
N ALA A 54 6.62 12.78 -11.00
CA ALA A 54 6.75 11.33 -10.82
C ALA A 54 5.41 10.63 -10.54
N CYS A 55 4.61 11.17 -9.62
CA CYS A 55 3.30 10.58 -9.33
C CYS A 55 2.33 10.65 -10.50
N PHE A 56 2.35 11.73 -11.29
CA PHE A 56 1.46 11.87 -12.45
C PHE A 56 1.80 10.82 -13.51
N ASP A 57 3.08 10.70 -13.88
CA ASP A 57 3.53 9.75 -14.90
C ASP A 57 3.25 8.30 -14.46
N LEU A 58 3.49 7.98 -13.20
CA LEU A 58 3.25 6.65 -12.66
C LEU A 58 1.77 6.29 -12.58
N LEU A 59 0.91 7.24 -12.15
CA LEU A 59 -0.54 7.04 -12.14
C LEU A 59 -1.06 6.79 -13.56
N PHE A 60 -0.65 7.62 -14.51
CA PHE A 60 -1.01 7.46 -15.91
C PHE A 60 -0.58 6.08 -16.44
N GLN A 61 0.64 5.65 -16.12
CA GLN A 61 1.15 4.33 -16.50
C GLN A 61 0.30 3.19 -15.90
N VAL A 62 0.01 3.19 -14.59
CA VAL A 62 -0.71 2.06 -13.96
C VAL A 62 -2.18 1.98 -14.37
N GLU A 63 -2.80 3.12 -14.68
CA GLU A 63 -4.20 3.17 -15.12
C GLU A 63 -4.38 2.68 -16.56
N ASN A 64 -3.41 2.95 -17.44
CA ASN A 64 -3.57 2.74 -18.88
C ASN A 64 -2.78 1.56 -19.43
N VAL A 65 -1.69 1.18 -18.77
CA VAL A 65 -0.72 0.19 -19.29
C VAL A 65 -0.52 -0.95 -18.29
N GLY A 66 -0.36 -0.62 -17.00
CA GLY A 66 -0.13 -1.58 -15.93
C GLY A 66 1.12 -1.26 -15.09
N PRO A 67 1.65 -2.23 -14.32
CA PRO A 67 2.77 -2.00 -13.42
C PRO A 67 3.99 -1.39 -14.14
N PRO A 68 4.68 -0.41 -13.54
CA PRO A 68 5.98 0.05 -14.03
C PRO A 68 7.00 -1.10 -13.99
N GLU A 69 7.87 -1.16 -14.98
CA GLU A 69 8.96 -2.14 -15.00
C GLU A 69 9.92 -1.90 -13.83
N GLY A 70 10.29 -2.97 -13.11
CA GLY A 70 11.20 -2.88 -11.96
C GLY A 70 10.55 -2.40 -10.67
N ALA A 71 9.26 -2.06 -10.66
CA ALA A 71 8.53 -1.78 -9.43
C ALA A 71 8.37 -3.06 -8.58
N GLN A 72 8.56 -2.93 -7.27
CA GLN A 72 8.07 -3.92 -6.32
C GLN A 72 6.55 -3.86 -6.25
N ASP A 73 5.93 -5.01 -6.02
CA ASP A 73 4.51 -5.19 -6.27
C ASP A 73 3.90 -6.19 -5.29
N THR A 74 2.84 -5.78 -4.61
CA THR A 74 2.09 -6.65 -3.69
C THR A 74 1.33 -7.76 -4.39
N GLY A 75 1.07 -7.62 -5.70
CA GLY A 75 -0.01 -8.33 -6.37
C GLY A 75 -1.39 -7.84 -5.90
N PRO A 76 -2.49 -8.36 -6.48
CA PRO A 76 -3.84 -8.01 -6.06
C PRO A 76 -4.15 -8.62 -4.70
N ILE A 77 -4.54 -7.78 -3.75
CA ILE A 77 -4.93 -8.14 -2.38
C ILE A 77 -6.37 -7.68 -2.14
N PRO A 78 -7.24 -8.46 -1.50
CA PRO A 78 -8.59 -8.01 -1.14
C PRO A 78 -8.57 -6.68 -0.35
N VAL A 79 -9.42 -5.71 -0.73
CA VAL A 79 -9.39 -4.35 -0.13
C VAL A 79 -9.59 -4.35 1.39
N CYS A 80 -10.27 -5.36 1.92
CA CYS A 80 -10.48 -5.52 3.36
C CYS A 80 -9.19 -5.79 4.15
N GLN A 81 -8.14 -6.35 3.52
CA GLN A 81 -6.86 -6.58 4.21
C GLN A 81 -6.08 -5.29 4.45
N PHE A 82 -6.30 -4.25 3.63
CA PHE A 82 -5.67 -2.93 3.83
C PHE A 82 -6.22 -2.17 5.04
N ARG A 83 -7.36 -2.58 5.62
CA ARG A 83 -7.92 -1.97 6.84
C ARG A 83 -7.12 -2.28 8.08
N GLU A 84 -6.53 -3.47 8.14
CA GLU A 84 -5.83 -3.95 9.34
C GLU A 84 -4.40 -3.40 9.42
N GLY A 85 -3.98 -2.55 8.46
CA GLY A 85 -2.63 -1.98 8.40
C GLY A 85 -1.53 -3.02 8.20
N GLY A 86 -1.91 -4.24 7.82
CA GLY A 86 -1.02 -5.41 7.76
C GLY A 86 -0.55 -5.79 6.36
N VAL A 87 -0.73 -4.90 5.36
CA VAL A 87 -0.14 -5.16 4.05
C VAL A 87 1.31 -4.70 4.11
N GLU A 88 2.20 -5.66 3.90
CA GLU A 88 3.64 -5.52 3.96
C GLU A 88 4.20 -5.53 2.53
N LEU A 89 5.10 -4.59 2.22
CA LEU A 89 5.94 -4.68 1.02
C LEU A 89 7.40 -4.89 1.46
N PRO A 90 8.16 -5.70 0.73
CA PRO A 90 9.61 -5.71 0.86
C PRO A 90 10.16 -4.30 0.68
N SER A 91 11.18 -3.94 1.46
CA SER A 91 11.87 -2.66 1.31
C SER A 91 12.41 -2.53 -0.12
N VAL A 92 12.19 -1.37 -0.73
CA VAL A 92 12.59 -1.06 -2.11
C VAL A 92 14.00 -0.44 -2.17
N GLY A 93 14.66 -0.34 -1.02
CA GLY A 93 15.93 0.35 -0.85
C GLY A 93 15.74 1.77 -0.30
N ASP A 94 16.79 2.56 -0.39
CA ASP A 94 16.86 3.88 0.22
C ASP A 94 16.58 5.02 -0.77
N GLY A 95 16.38 6.24 -0.25
CA GLY A 95 16.20 7.47 -1.02
C GLY A 95 14.74 7.84 -1.24
N LEU A 96 14.46 8.54 -2.34
CA LEU A 96 13.11 8.97 -2.70
C LEU A 96 12.38 7.84 -3.43
N LEU A 97 11.29 7.38 -2.82
CA LEU A 97 10.45 6.31 -3.33
C LEU A 97 9.07 6.86 -3.70
N ALA A 98 8.51 6.34 -4.79
CA ALA A 98 7.12 6.52 -5.14
C ALA A 98 6.33 5.25 -4.81
N TYR A 99 5.24 5.42 -4.08
CA TYR A 99 4.27 4.37 -3.80
C TYR A 99 2.97 4.67 -4.51
N VAL A 100 2.56 3.76 -5.38
CA VAL A 100 1.37 3.90 -6.22
C VAL A 100 0.40 2.80 -5.85
N ALA A 101 -0.84 3.14 -5.59
CA ALA A 101 -1.89 2.17 -5.32
C ALA A 101 -2.98 2.24 -6.39
N THR A 102 -3.53 1.09 -6.73
CA THR A 102 -4.77 0.97 -7.50
C THR A 102 -5.77 0.13 -6.73
N ALA A 103 -7.05 0.48 -6.84
CA ALA A 103 -8.16 -0.34 -6.38
C ALA A 103 -9.07 -0.67 -7.56
N THR A 104 -9.41 -1.94 -7.71
CA THR A 104 -10.14 -2.47 -8.86
C THR A 104 -11.46 -3.11 -8.46
N ASP A 105 -12.42 -3.14 -9.38
CA ASP A 105 -13.65 -3.90 -9.21
C ASP A 105 -13.46 -5.42 -9.50
N VAL A 106 -14.57 -6.14 -9.55
CA VAL A 106 -14.61 -7.59 -9.86
C VAL A 106 -14.13 -7.93 -11.28
N ASP A 107 -14.24 -6.99 -12.21
CA ASP A 107 -13.80 -7.13 -13.60
C ASP A 107 -12.34 -6.70 -13.80
N GLY A 108 -11.68 -6.23 -12.74
CA GLY A 108 -10.29 -5.77 -12.77
C GLY A 108 -10.12 -4.35 -13.31
N ARG A 109 -11.20 -3.57 -13.46
CA ARG A 109 -11.15 -2.17 -13.89
C ARG A 109 -10.61 -1.30 -12.76
N VAL A 110 -9.65 -0.40 -13.04
CA VAL A 110 -9.08 0.51 -12.04
C VAL A 110 -10.08 1.62 -11.72
N LEU A 111 -10.75 1.50 -10.57
CA LEU A 111 -11.73 2.47 -10.09
C LEU A 111 -11.06 3.63 -9.37
N LEU A 112 -10.05 3.34 -8.56
CA LEU A 112 -9.35 4.33 -7.76
C LEU A 112 -7.85 4.16 -7.92
N SER A 113 -7.14 5.27 -7.85
CA SER A 113 -5.68 5.29 -7.89
C SER A 113 -5.13 6.37 -6.96
N GLY A 114 -3.91 6.19 -6.49
CA GLY A 114 -3.26 7.16 -5.63
C GLY A 114 -1.75 7.01 -5.68
N CYS A 115 -1.03 8.10 -5.47
CA CYS A 115 0.41 8.08 -5.39
C CYS A 115 0.88 8.95 -4.22
N THR A 116 1.89 8.48 -3.52
CA THR A 116 2.58 9.25 -2.49
C THR A 116 4.08 9.07 -2.64
N LEU A 117 4.84 10.15 -2.41
CA LEU A 117 6.29 10.12 -2.40
C LEU A 117 6.76 10.06 -0.95
N ARG A 118 7.82 9.31 -0.70
CA ARG A 118 8.44 9.22 0.62
C ARG A 118 9.95 9.23 0.46
N ASP A 119 10.62 10.00 1.30
CA ASP A 119 12.06 9.90 1.46
C ASP A 119 12.35 9.06 2.71
N VAL A 120 12.95 7.89 2.50
CA VAL A 120 13.24 6.89 3.55
C VAL A 120 14.08 7.49 4.68
N TYR A 121 14.88 8.53 4.41
CA TYR A 121 15.74 9.14 5.42
C TYR A 121 15.03 10.17 6.30
N THR A 122 13.95 10.79 5.82
CA THR A 122 13.27 11.88 6.53
C THR A 122 11.92 11.47 7.11
N ASP A 123 11.30 10.42 6.58
CA ASP A 123 9.93 10.04 6.89
C ASP A 123 9.88 8.81 7.82
N ALA A 124 9.53 9.03 9.09
CA ALA A 124 9.57 8.02 10.14
C ALA A 124 8.27 7.22 10.35
N ASP A 125 7.20 7.55 9.62
CA ASP A 125 5.88 6.93 9.76
C ASP A 125 5.58 5.97 8.58
N GLY A 126 4.67 5.03 8.82
CA GLY A 126 4.18 4.12 7.77
C GLY A 126 3.54 4.86 6.58
N VAL A 127 3.49 4.18 5.43
CA VAL A 127 3.04 4.80 4.18
C VAL A 127 1.51 4.83 4.10
N ARG A 128 0.95 6.02 3.93
CA ARG A 128 -0.48 6.21 3.64
C ARG A 128 -0.68 6.76 2.23
N ILE A 129 -1.40 6.01 1.40
CA ILE A 129 -1.71 6.39 0.02
C ILE A 129 -3.17 6.85 -0.04
N VAL A 130 -3.39 8.10 -0.47
CA VAL A 130 -4.74 8.64 -0.65
C VAL A 130 -5.22 8.30 -2.05
N LEU A 131 -6.30 7.54 -2.11
CA LEU A 131 -6.92 7.13 -3.37
C LEU A 131 -7.89 8.20 -3.86
N THR A 132 -7.89 8.40 -5.17
CA THR A 132 -8.76 9.33 -5.89
C THR A 132 -9.54 8.58 -6.96
N PRO A 133 -10.81 8.95 -7.22
CA PRO A 133 -11.58 8.36 -8.30
C PRO A 133 -10.96 8.58 -9.69
N THR A 134 -10.86 7.50 -10.46
CA THR A 134 -10.55 7.55 -11.90
C THR A 134 -11.79 7.93 -12.71
N ASP A 135 -11.62 8.17 -14.01
CA ASP A 135 -12.75 8.38 -14.91
C ASP A 135 -13.63 7.14 -15.04
N VAL A 136 -13.05 5.94 -14.95
CA VAL A 136 -13.79 4.68 -14.95
C VAL A 136 -14.76 4.60 -13.78
N TYR A 137 -14.37 5.06 -12.59
CA TYR A 137 -15.29 5.13 -11.46
C TYR A 137 -16.39 6.16 -11.65
N ARG A 138 -16.09 7.31 -12.27
CA ARG A 138 -17.13 8.32 -12.56
C ARG A 138 -18.16 7.78 -13.55
N GLU A 139 -17.71 7.10 -14.60
CA GLU A 139 -18.59 6.44 -15.57
C GLU A 139 -19.46 5.37 -14.91
N LEU A 140 -18.88 4.56 -14.01
CA LEU A 140 -19.63 3.58 -13.22
C LEU A 140 -20.78 4.21 -12.43
N LEU A 141 -20.55 5.37 -11.81
CA LEU A 141 -21.60 6.09 -11.06
C LEU A 141 -22.74 6.62 -11.96
N ASP A 142 -22.47 6.82 -13.25
CA ASP A 142 -23.45 7.29 -14.22
C ASP A 142 -24.24 6.13 -14.88
N GLU A 143 -23.87 4.87 -14.63
CA GLU A 143 -24.58 3.70 -15.14
C GLU A 143 -25.99 3.60 -14.51
N PRO A 144 -27.06 3.44 -15.31
CA PRO A 144 -28.45 3.49 -14.81
C PRO A 144 -28.80 2.34 -13.85
N ASP A 145 -28.06 1.23 -13.93
CA ASP A 145 -28.25 0.05 -13.09
C ASP A 145 -27.28 0.02 -11.89
N TYR A 146 -26.39 1.01 -11.77
CA TYR A 146 -25.49 1.12 -10.62
C TYR A 146 -26.24 1.72 -9.43
N GLU A 147 -26.59 0.86 -8.47
CA GLU A 147 -27.07 1.30 -7.17
C GLU A 147 -25.92 1.25 -6.17
N PRO A 148 -25.44 2.40 -5.64
CA PRO A 148 -24.41 2.39 -4.61
C PRO A 148 -24.93 1.57 -3.44
N THR A 149 -24.23 0.49 -3.12
CA THR A 149 -24.61 -0.33 -1.98
C THR A 149 -24.50 0.54 -0.74
N GLY A 150 -25.58 0.63 0.05
CA GLY A 150 -25.56 1.23 1.39
C GLY A 150 -24.71 0.44 2.40
N CYS A 151 -23.69 -0.27 1.89
CA CYS A 151 -22.73 -1.07 2.61
C CYS A 151 -21.88 -0.18 3.51
N SER A 152 -21.89 -0.48 4.81
CA SER A 152 -20.78 -0.08 5.67
C SER A 152 -19.52 -0.88 5.33
N VAL A 153 -18.37 -0.36 5.75
CA VAL A 153 -17.08 -1.04 5.61
C VAL A 153 -17.08 -2.37 6.38
N GLU A 154 -17.69 -2.42 7.57
CA GLU A 154 -17.87 -3.61 8.40
C GLU A 154 -18.71 -4.66 7.69
N SER A 155 -19.85 -4.25 7.12
CA SER A 155 -20.75 -5.18 6.43
C SER A 155 -20.11 -5.78 5.18
N ARG A 156 -19.32 -4.99 4.44
CA ARG A 156 -18.57 -5.43 3.26
C ARG A 156 -17.51 -6.46 3.65
N CYS A 157 -16.65 -6.13 4.61
CA CYS A 157 -15.57 -7.03 5.03
C CYS A 157 -16.03 -8.24 5.85
N GLY A 158 -17.20 -8.15 6.49
CA GLY A 158 -17.86 -9.30 7.11
C GLY A 158 -18.61 -10.20 6.12
N GLY A 159 -18.64 -9.86 4.83
CA GLY A 159 -19.31 -10.62 3.77
C GLY A 159 -20.84 -10.53 3.78
N SER A 160 -21.41 -9.63 4.57
CA SER A 160 -22.87 -9.44 4.68
C SER A 160 -23.45 -8.56 3.57
N CYS A 161 -22.60 -7.90 2.79
CA CYS A 161 -22.99 -7.17 1.59
C CYS A 161 -21.87 -7.22 0.55
N ARG A 162 -22.25 -7.26 -0.74
CA ARG A 162 -21.33 -7.21 -1.88
C ARG A 162 -21.88 -6.28 -2.94
#